data_AF-A0A3D3CEG2-F1
#
_entry.id   AF-A0A3D3CEG2-F1
#
_cell.length_a   1.000
_cell.length_b   1.000
_cell.length_c   1.000
_cell.angle_alpha   90.00
_cell.angle_beta   90.00
_cell.angle_gamma   90.00
#
_symmetry.space_group_name_H-M   'P 1'
#
loop_
_entity.id
_entity.type
_entity.pdbx_description
1 polymer ?
#
loop_
_entity_poly.entity_id
_entity_poly.type
_entity_poly.pdbx_seq_one_letter_code
_entity_poly.pdbx_strand_id
1 'polypeptide(L)'
;EGQEHIYYLTGRRIEALRSSPLLERCLDLGYDALLLTDPVDEVAASFLTEYEGKPFRSLEVEDALPDAREDTREKPSELAVFLKEALGSLVKDVRLSTRLTSSPACLVGDKEDSSFAMERILRSMGQTPPPVQRILEINGDHPVLRGLERRLADADRAEREELKEYAFLLYDQCVLAEGGQLDDPGTFARRVSRLMDRSLAGEDDLKTP
;
A
#
# COMPACT_ATOMS: atom_id res chain seq x y z
N GLU A 1 -15.37 16.78 -16.62
CA GLU A 1 -16.05 17.69 -15.65
C GLU A 1 -16.36 16.86 -14.40
N GLY A 2 -16.08 17.35 -13.19
CA GLY A 2 -16.25 16.58 -11.94
C GLY A 2 -15.01 16.49 -11.04
N GLN A 3 -13.84 16.92 -11.51
CA GLN A 3 -12.63 16.99 -10.68
C GLN A 3 -12.67 18.24 -9.78
N GLU A 4 -13.00 18.03 -8.51
CA GLU A 4 -13.10 19.07 -7.48
C GLU A 4 -11.73 19.46 -6.89
N HIS A 5 -10.75 18.55 -6.91
CA HIS A 5 -9.44 18.73 -6.29
C HIS A 5 -8.31 18.66 -7.31
N ILE A 6 -7.20 19.33 -7.01
CA ILE A 6 -5.92 19.13 -7.71
C ILE A 6 -5.22 17.95 -7.02
N TYR A 7 -5.32 16.77 -7.63
CA TYR A 7 -4.70 15.56 -7.11
C TYR A 7 -3.20 15.58 -7.34
N TYR A 8 -2.43 15.08 -6.37
CA TYR A 8 -0.99 14.96 -6.53
C TYR A 8 -0.41 13.74 -5.81
N LEU A 9 0.78 13.34 -6.26
CA LEU A 9 1.70 12.43 -5.58
C LEU A 9 3.10 13.01 -5.63
N THR A 10 3.86 12.78 -4.57
CA THR A 10 5.25 13.18 -4.45
C THR A 10 6.16 11.95 -4.42
N GLY A 11 7.35 12.06 -5.00
CA GLY A 11 8.30 10.95 -5.07
C GLY A 11 9.63 11.38 -5.67
N ARG A 12 10.59 10.47 -5.85
CA ARG A 12 11.90 10.82 -6.46
C ARG A 12 12.05 10.42 -7.91
N ARG A 13 11.17 9.54 -8.40
CA ARG A 13 11.24 8.98 -9.75
C ARG A 13 9.86 8.99 -10.36
N ILE A 14 9.76 9.62 -11.52
CA ILE A 14 8.50 9.74 -12.24
C ILE A 14 7.95 8.36 -12.62
N GLU A 15 8.82 7.40 -12.93
CA GLU A 15 8.42 6.03 -13.27
C GLU A 15 7.78 5.32 -12.08
N ALA A 16 8.34 5.49 -10.88
CA ALA A 16 7.79 4.89 -9.67
C ALA A 16 6.42 5.48 -9.32
N LEU A 17 6.28 6.80 -9.48
CA LEU A 17 4.99 7.48 -9.29
C LEU A 17 3.95 7.02 -10.29
N ARG A 18 4.30 6.91 -11.57
CA ARG A 18 3.40 6.41 -12.63
C ARG A 18 2.90 4.99 -12.39
N SER A 19 3.70 4.16 -11.72
CA SER A 19 3.32 2.80 -11.32
C SER A 19 2.69 2.71 -9.94
N SER A 20 2.43 3.83 -9.26
CA SER A 20 1.88 3.82 -7.91
C SER A 20 0.44 3.27 -7.90
N PRO A 21 0.12 2.31 -7.01
CA PRO A 21 -1.26 1.87 -6.80
C PRO A 21 -2.23 3.02 -6.47
N LEU A 22 -1.72 4.09 -5.86
CA LEU A 22 -2.51 5.27 -5.46
C LEU A 22 -3.04 6.07 -6.66
N LEU A 23 -2.50 5.86 -7.87
CA LEU A 23 -2.99 6.48 -9.09
C LEU A 23 -4.16 5.74 -9.74
N GLU A 24 -4.32 4.44 -9.49
CA GLU A 24 -5.22 3.57 -10.26
C GLU A 24 -6.64 4.15 -10.35
N ARG A 25 -7.26 4.46 -9.21
CA ARG A 25 -8.60 5.06 -9.18
C ARG A 25 -8.68 6.46 -9.76
N CYS A 26 -7.64 7.27 -9.58
CA CYS A 26 -7.59 8.62 -10.12
C CYS A 26 -7.71 8.56 -11.66
N LEU A 27 -6.95 7.64 -12.26
CA LEU A 27 -6.97 7.39 -13.70
C LEU A 27 -8.28 6.73 -14.16
N ASP A 28 -8.83 5.79 -13.39
CA ASP A 28 -10.13 5.15 -13.71
C ASP A 28 -11.29 6.15 -13.73
N LEU A 29 -11.22 7.20 -12.91
CA LEU A 29 -12.18 8.32 -12.90
C LEU A 29 -11.95 9.32 -14.04
N GLY A 30 -10.86 9.16 -14.81
CA GLY A 30 -10.44 10.10 -15.84
C GLY A 30 -9.95 11.43 -15.27
N TYR A 31 -9.43 11.43 -14.05
CA TYR A 31 -8.85 12.62 -13.40
C TYR A 31 -7.36 12.72 -13.66
N ASP A 32 -6.88 13.96 -13.75
CA ASP A 32 -5.46 14.26 -13.85
C ASP A 32 -4.85 14.38 -12.46
N ALA A 33 -3.62 13.86 -12.31
CA ALA A 33 -2.82 13.98 -11.09
C ALA A 33 -1.43 14.57 -11.40
N LEU A 34 -0.99 15.50 -10.56
CA LEU A 34 0.36 16.06 -10.61
C LEU A 34 1.35 15.08 -10.00
N LEU A 35 2.40 14.75 -10.75
CA LEU A 35 3.50 13.93 -10.25
C LEU A 35 4.68 14.83 -9.96
N LEU A 36 4.91 15.06 -8.68
CA LEU A 36 5.91 15.97 -8.16
C LEU A 36 7.17 15.16 -7.80
N THR A 37 8.31 15.52 -8.38
CA THR A 37 9.51 14.67 -8.35
C THR A 37 10.76 15.31 -7.77
N ASP A 38 10.73 16.64 -7.57
CA ASP A 38 11.83 17.34 -6.93
C ASP A 38 11.77 17.10 -5.41
N PRO A 39 12.89 16.82 -4.73
CA PRO A 39 12.95 16.78 -3.27
C PRO A 39 12.29 17.99 -2.56
N VAL A 40 12.31 19.19 -3.16
CA VAL A 40 11.65 20.37 -2.58
C VAL A 40 10.13 20.28 -2.65
N ASP A 41 9.58 19.52 -3.61
CA ASP A 41 8.15 19.41 -3.81
C ASP A 41 7.45 18.78 -2.61
N GLU A 42 8.11 17.84 -1.93
CA GLU A 42 7.59 17.18 -0.74
C GLU A 42 7.23 18.17 0.36
N VAL A 43 8.14 19.12 0.59
CA VAL A 43 7.95 20.17 1.59
C VAL A 43 6.97 21.20 1.05
N ALA A 44 7.09 21.61 -0.22
CA ALA A 44 6.22 22.59 -0.84
C ALA A 44 4.75 22.15 -0.83
N ALA A 45 4.47 20.86 -1.11
CA ALA A 45 3.13 20.29 -1.14
C ALA A 45 2.36 20.48 0.18
N SER A 46 3.06 20.44 1.32
CA SER A 46 2.45 20.72 2.64
C SER A 46 1.90 22.14 2.79
N PHE A 47 2.40 23.09 1.98
CA PHE A 47 1.97 24.49 1.96
C PHE A 47 1.02 24.81 0.80
N LEU A 48 0.82 23.87 -0.14
CA LEU A 48 -0.13 24.05 -1.25
C LEU A 48 -1.55 23.83 -0.74
N THR A 49 -2.29 24.93 -0.57
CA THR A 49 -3.67 24.89 -0.11
C THR A 49 -4.65 24.78 -1.28
N GLU A 50 -4.65 25.76 -2.18
CA GLU A 50 -5.55 25.82 -3.34
C GLU A 50 -4.95 26.62 -4.50
N TYR A 51 -5.45 26.36 -5.70
CA TYR A 51 -5.16 27.15 -6.89
C TYR A 51 -6.45 27.36 -7.69
N GLU A 52 -6.77 28.62 -8.02
CA GLU A 52 -8.00 29.00 -8.70
C GLU A 52 -9.28 28.43 -8.04
N GLY A 53 -9.30 28.40 -6.70
CA GLY A 53 -10.41 27.86 -5.91
C GLY A 53 -10.50 26.34 -5.87
N LYS A 54 -9.53 25.61 -6.44
CA LYS A 54 -9.44 24.16 -6.33
C LYS A 54 -8.42 23.75 -5.27
N PRO A 55 -8.82 23.04 -4.21
CA PRO A 55 -7.90 22.58 -3.18
C PRO A 55 -6.96 21.48 -3.68
N PHE A 56 -5.74 21.44 -3.15
CA PHE A 56 -4.80 20.34 -3.39
C PHE A 56 -5.13 19.14 -2.50
N ARG A 57 -4.99 17.93 -3.06
CA ARG A 57 -5.26 16.68 -2.35
C ARG A 57 -4.22 15.62 -2.69
N SER A 58 -3.46 15.18 -1.69
CA SER A 58 -2.55 14.04 -1.85
C SER A 58 -3.35 12.76 -2.04
N LEU A 59 -2.95 11.93 -3.00
CA LEU A 59 -3.53 10.61 -3.21
C LEU A 59 -3.10 9.58 -2.15
N GLU A 60 -2.12 9.90 -1.30
CA GLU A 60 -1.73 9.07 -0.14
C GLU A 60 -2.77 9.12 0.99
N VAL A 61 -3.70 10.07 0.94
CA VAL A 61 -4.74 10.25 1.96
C VAL A 61 -5.91 9.28 1.71
N GLU A 62 -6.40 8.69 2.79
CA GLU A 62 -7.39 7.61 2.74
C GLU A 62 -8.74 7.96 2.07
N ASP A 63 -9.14 9.23 2.11
CA ASP A 63 -10.37 9.78 1.55
C ASP A 63 -10.07 10.79 0.43
N ALA A 64 -8.95 10.60 -0.28
CA ALA A 64 -8.54 11.49 -1.37
C ALA A 64 -9.54 11.55 -2.52
N LEU A 65 -10.07 10.40 -2.94
CA LEU A 65 -10.94 10.24 -4.10
C LEU A 65 -12.36 9.89 -3.65
N PRO A 66 -13.38 10.25 -4.45
CA PRO A 66 -14.75 9.85 -4.15
C PRO A 66 -14.88 8.32 -4.14
N ASP A 67 -15.54 7.81 -3.10
CA ASP A 67 -15.75 6.38 -2.93
C ASP A 67 -16.60 5.81 -4.06
N ALA A 68 -16.15 4.69 -4.64
CA ALA A 68 -16.89 3.98 -5.67
C ALA A 68 -18.03 3.13 -5.10
N ARG A 69 -17.95 2.77 -3.81
CA ARG A 69 -18.77 1.74 -3.16
C ARG A 69 -18.99 2.11 -1.70
N GLU A 70 -20.17 2.62 -1.35
CA GLU A 70 -20.56 2.88 0.05
C GLU A 70 -20.70 1.57 0.88
N ASP A 71 -20.89 0.43 0.21
CA ASP A 71 -21.32 -0.84 0.83
C ASP A 71 -20.17 -1.79 1.24
N THR A 72 -18.92 -1.51 0.84
CA THR A 72 -17.77 -2.42 1.09
C THR A 72 -17.10 -2.24 2.45
N ARG A 73 -17.59 -1.31 3.30
CA ARG A 73 -17.03 -1.01 4.62
C ARG A 73 -17.74 -1.72 5.78
N GLU A 74 -18.88 -2.39 5.56
CA GLU A 74 -19.74 -2.80 6.68
C GLU A 74 -19.25 -4.04 7.44
N LYS A 75 -18.40 -4.91 6.86
CA LYS A 75 -17.74 -6.01 7.59
C LYS A 75 -16.33 -6.28 7.05
N PRO A 76 -15.30 -6.35 7.93
CA PRO A 76 -13.97 -6.77 7.51
C PRO A 76 -14.02 -8.23 7.04
N SER A 77 -13.41 -8.51 5.90
CA SER A 77 -13.24 -9.89 5.42
C SER A 77 -12.38 -10.70 6.40
N GLU A 78 -12.53 -12.03 6.42
CA GLU A 78 -11.67 -12.90 7.23
C GLU A 78 -10.18 -12.65 6.92
N LEU A 79 -9.87 -12.40 5.63
CA LEU A 79 -8.55 -12.00 5.19
C LEU A 79 -8.07 -10.69 5.83
N ALA A 80 -8.92 -9.65 5.87
CA ALA A 80 -8.55 -8.37 6.49
C ALA A 80 -8.26 -8.53 7.99
N VAL A 81 -9.07 -9.33 8.70
CA VAL A 81 -8.84 -9.65 10.12
C VAL A 81 -7.50 -10.38 10.29
N PHE A 82 -7.25 -11.41 9.50
CA PHE A 82 -6.00 -12.18 9.54
C PHE A 82 -4.76 -11.29 9.29
N LEU A 83 -4.82 -10.42 8.28
CA LEU A 83 -3.74 -9.49 7.97
C LEU A 83 -3.52 -8.49 9.10
N LYS A 84 -4.60 -7.97 9.70
CA LYS A 84 -4.50 -7.04 10.84
C LYS A 84 -3.88 -7.71 12.07
N GLU A 85 -4.26 -8.95 12.37
CA GLU A 85 -3.67 -9.73 13.46
C GLU A 85 -2.19 -10.03 13.23
N ALA A 86 -1.80 -10.39 12.00
CA ALA A 86 -0.41 -10.66 11.64
C ALA A 86 0.46 -9.41 11.71
N LEU A 87 -0.02 -8.27 11.22
CA LEU A 87 0.74 -7.02 11.13
C LEU A 87 0.73 -6.22 12.45
N GLY A 88 -0.28 -6.42 13.30
CA GLY A 88 -0.36 -5.82 14.63
C GLY A 88 -0.22 -4.30 14.61
N SER A 89 0.88 -3.80 15.19
CA SER A 89 1.20 -2.37 15.31
C SER A 89 1.90 -1.77 14.09
N LEU A 90 2.18 -2.55 13.04
CA LEU A 90 2.75 -2.01 11.78
C LEU A 90 1.73 -1.21 10.97
N VAL A 91 0.44 -1.50 11.17
CA VAL A 91 -0.68 -0.85 10.47
C VAL A 91 -1.69 -0.33 11.48
N LYS A 92 -2.38 0.75 11.14
CA LYS A 92 -3.52 1.27 11.92
C LYS A 92 -4.72 0.34 11.77
N ASP A 93 -5.03 -0.02 10.53
CA ASP A 93 -6.14 -0.91 10.19
C ASP A 93 -5.89 -1.65 8.86
N VAL A 94 -6.71 -2.65 8.54
CA VAL A 94 -6.73 -3.34 7.24
C VAL A 94 -8.15 -3.38 6.71
N ARG A 95 -8.37 -2.92 5.47
CA ARG A 95 -9.70 -2.90 4.85
C ARG A 95 -9.68 -3.16 3.35
N LEU A 96 -10.85 -3.48 2.79
CA LEU A 96 -11.01 -3.58 1.34
C LEU A 96 -10.85 -2.20 0.70
N SER A 97 -10.08 -2.15 -0.38
CA SER A 97 -9.86 -0.93 -1.13
C SER A 97 -11.03 -0.61 -2.06
N THR A 98 -11.37 0.67 -2.18
CA THR A 98 -12.24 1.21 -3.23
C THR A 98 -11.44 1.84 -4.37
N ARG A 99 -10.10 1.89 -4.25
CA ARG A 99 -9.21 2.58 -5.21
C ARG A 99 -8.32 1.66 -6.06
N LEU A 100 -8.17 0.40 -5.67
CA LEU A 100 -7.30 -0.54 -6.37
C LEU A 100 -8.08 -1.31 -7.45
N THR A 101 -7.52 -1.37 -8.66
CA THR A 101 -7.98 -2.21 -9.78
C THR A 101 -7.00 -3.33 -10.05
N SER A 102 -5.71 -3.03 -10.22
CA SER A 102 -4.69 -4.00 -10.65
C SER A 102 -3.70 -4.38 -9.56
N SER A 103 -3.47 -3.50 -8.59
CA SER A 103 -2.52 -3.75 -7.52
C SER A 103 -3.14 -4.57 -6.38
N PRO A 104 -2.34 -5.40 -5.68
CA PRO A 104 -2.82 -6.24 -4.57
C PRO A 104 -3.19 -5.43 -3.32
N ALA A 105 -2.42 -4.39 -3.01
CA ALA A 105 -2.60 -3.56 -1.82
C ALA A 105 -1.86 -2.22 -1.95
N CYS A 106 -2.23 -1.27 -1.10
CA CYS A 106 -1.50 -0.01 -0.87
C CYS A 106 -1.64 0.45 0.58
N LEU A 107 -0.79 1.37 1.00
CA LEU A 107 -0.87 2.05 2.29
C LEU A 107 -1.43 3.46 2.08
N VAL A 108 -2.30 3.86 2.99
CA VAL A 108 -2.86 5.22 3.04
C VAL A 108 -2.80 5.76 4.45
N GLY A 109 -2.60 7.07 4.56
CA GLY A 109 -2.56 7.79 5.83
C GLY A 109 -3.77 8.68 6.04
N ASP A 110 -3.87 9.22 7.25
CA ASP A 110 -4.76 10.35 7.54
C ASP A 110 -4.18 11.64 6.93
N LYS A 111 -4.99 12.69 6.83
CA LYS A 111 -4.55 13.99 6.29
C LYS A 111 -3.37 14.61 7.05
N GLU A 112 -3.23 14.31 8.34
CA GLU A 112 -2.19 14.87 9.22
C GLU A 112 -0.93 13.98 9.29
N ASP A 113 -0.99 12.79 8.71
CA ASP A 113 0.14 11.86 8.72
C ASP A 113 1.26 12.37 7.81
N SER A 114 2.50 12.17 8.23
CA SER A 114 3.65 12.41 7.37
C SER A 114 3.69 11.39 6.23
N SER A 115 4.05 11.82 5.03
CA SER A 115 4.28 10.91 3.88
C SER A 115 5.54 10.06 4.08
N PHE A 116 5.67 8.98 3.30
CA PHE A 116 6.90 8.19 3.27
C PHE A 116 8.12 9.00 2.81
N ALA A 117 7.90 9.93 1.89
CA ALA A 117 8.94 10.80 1.39
C ALA A 117 9.40 11.81 2.46
N MET A 118 8.48 12.36 3.26
CA MET A 118 8.80 13.23 4.40
C MET A 118 9.57 12.46 5.48
N GLU A 119 9.14 11.25 5.84
CA GLU A 119 9.85 10.40 6.80
C GLU A 119 11.31 10.16 6.37
N ARG A 120 11.53 9.90 5.08
CA ARG A 120 12.87 9.73 4.51
C ARG A 120 13.70 11.02 4.59
N ILE A 121 13.10 12.18 4.34
CA ILE A 121 13.76 13.48 4.49
C ILE A 121 14.23 13.64 5.94
N LEU A 122 13.36 13.41 6.92
CA LEU A 122 13.70 13.48 8.34
C LEU A 122 14.86 12.54 8.71
N ARG A 123 14.81 11.28 8.26
CA ARG A 123 15.91 10.32 8.46
C ARG A 123 17.22 10.78 7.85
N SER A 124 17.19 11.36 6.66
CA SER A 124 18.39 11.89 5.98
C SER A 124 19.02 13.08 6.72
N MET A 125 18.21 13.82 7.49
CA MET A 125 18.67 14.89 8.38
C MET A 125 19.16 14.37 9.74
N GLY A 126 19.17 13.04 9.95
CA GLY A 126 19.53 12.42 11.23
C GLY A 126 18.43 12.48 12.28
N GLN A 127 17.20 12.82 11.90
CA GLN A 127 16.05 12.80 12.80
C GLN A 127 15.34 11.46 12.74
N THR A 128 14.80 11.02 13.87
CA THR A 128 13.91 9.86 13.93
C THR A 128 12.48 10.35 13.69
N PRO A 129 11.85 10.05 12.54
CA PRO A 129 10.46 10.44 12.33
C PRO A 129 9.56 9.75 13.36
N PRO A 130 8.46 10.40 13.78
CA PRO A 130 7.46 9.72 14.60
C PRO A 130 6.91 8.50 13.84
N PRO A 131 6.61 7.40 14.54
CA PRO A 131 6.02 6.23 13.88
C PRO A 131 4.62 6.59 13.38
N VAL A 132 4.38 6.40 12.09
CA VAL A 132 3.08 6.60 11.46
C VAL A 132 2.47 5.24 11.15
N GLN A 133 1.34 4.93 11.77
CA GLN A 133 0.58 3.73 11.46
C GLN A 133 -0.39 4.03 10.32
N ARG A 134 -0.12 3.45 9.14
CA ARG A 134 -0.98 3.59 7.96
C ARG A 134 -2.04 2.51 7.89
N ILE A 135 -3.11 2.77 7.14
CA ILE A 135 -4.14 1.79 6.82
C ILE A 135 -3.67 0.99 5.61
N LEU A 136 -3.69 -0.34 5.70
CA LEU A 136 -3.46 -1.22 4.56
C LEU A 136 -4.78 -1.45 3.84
N GLU A 137 -4.90 -0.91 2.62
CA GLU A 137 -6.02 -1.22 1.75
C GLU A 137 -5.67 -2.41 0.86
N ILE A 138 -6.54 -3.41 0.80
CA ILE A 138 -6.34 -4.63 0.01
C ILE A 138 -7.36 -4.76 -1.12
N ASN A 139 -6.91 -5.27 -2.26
CA ASN A 139 -7.76 -5.58 -3.41
C ASN A 139 -8.23 -7.04 -3.34
N GLY A 140 -9.47 -7.27 -2.88
CA GLY A 140 -10.06 -8.61 -2.78
C GLY A 140 -10.22 -9.33 -4.13
N ASP A 141 -10.19 -8.61 -5.24
CA ASP A 141 -10.27 -9.20 -6.57
C ASP A 141 -8.91 -9.64 -7.12
N HIS A 142 -7.81 -9.21 -6.49
CA HIS A 142 -6.47 -9.53 -6.96
C HIS A 142 -6.11 -11.01 -6.73
N PRO A 143 -5.49 -11.71 -7.71
CA PRO A 143 -5.21 -13.15 -7.63
C PRO A 143 -4.41 -13.58 -6.39
N VAL A 144 -3.45 -12.76 -5.95
CA VAL A 144 -2.65 -13.03 -4.74
C VAL A 144 -3.54 -13.05 -3.48
N LEU A 145 -4.47 -12.10 -3.36
CA LEU A 145 -5.34 -11.99 -2.19
C LEU A 145 -6.37 -13.11 -2.18
N ARG A 146 -6.94 -13.45 -3.35
CA ARG A 146 -7.82 -14.63 -3.49
C ARG A 146 -7.10 -15.94 -3.21
N GLY A 147 -5.83 -16.07 -3.63
CA GLY A 147 -5.01 -17.23 -3.33
C GLY A 147 -4.75 -17.37 -1.83
N LEU A 148 -4.41 -16.26 -1.16
CA LEU A 148 -4.21 -16.22 0.29
C LEU A 148 -5.50 -16.54 1.06
N GLU A 149 -6.63 -15.98 0.64
CA GLU A 149 -7.94 -16.25 1.24
C GLU A 149 -8.34 -17.73 1.14
N ARG A 150 -8.15 -18.35 -0.03
CA ARG A 150 -8.41 -19.79 -0.21
C ARG A 150 -7.53 -20.64 0.70
N ARG A 151 -6.23 -20.35 0.77
CA ARG A 151 -5.32 -21.09 1.66
C ARG A 151 -5.69 -20.91 3.12
N LEU A 152 -6.15 -19.71 3.52
CA LEU A 152 -6.55 -19.42 4.89
C LEU A 152 -7.80 -20.20 5.33
N ALA A 153 -8.74 -20.44 4.40
CA ALA A 153 -9.99 -21.15 4.67
C ALA A 153 -9.77 -22.61 5.11
N ASP A 154 -8.76 -23.27 4.54
CA ASP A 154 -8.43 -24.68 4.83
C ASP A 154 -7.26 -24.84 5.81
N ALA A 155 -6.60 -23.74 6.20
CA ALA A 155 -5.36 -23.76 6.98
C ALA A 155 -5.57 -24.16 8.44
N ASP A 156 -4.74 -25.09 8.91
CA ASP A 156 -4.59 -25.36 10.34
C ASP A 156 -3.81 -24.25 11.07
N ARG A 157 -3.59 -24.43 12.38
CA ARG A 157 -2.87 -23.43 13.18
C ARG A 157 -1.43 -23.20 12.72
N ALA A 158 -0.71 -24.26 12.34
CA ALA A 158 0.68 -24.14 11.89
C ALA A 158 0.74 -23.46 10.53
N GLU A 159 -0.14 -23.84 9.60
CA GLU A 159 -0.26 -23.21 8.28
C GLU A 159 -0.64 -21.74 8.40
N ARG A 160 -1.55 -21.37 9.31
CA ARG A 160 -1.89 -19.97 9.58
C ARG A 160 -0.69 -19.14 10.03
N GLU A 161 0.22 -19.70 10.83
CA GLU A 161 1.46 -19.00 11.21
C GLU A 161 2.40 -18.81 10.01
N GLU A 162 2.51 -19.80 9.13
CA GLU A 162 3.29 -19.67 7.89
C GLU A 162 2.69 -18.63 6.94
N LEU A 163 1.35 -18.57 6.85
CA LEU A 163 0.65 -17.62 6.01
C LEU A 163 0.88 -16.16 6.47
N LYS A 164 1.29 -15.91 7.71
CA LYS A 164 1.64 -14.56 8.18
C LYS A 164 2.84 -13.99 7.43
N GLU A 165 3.73 -14.82 6.89
CA GLU A 165 4.84 -14.33 6.07
C GLU A 165 4.34 -13.54 4.85
N TYR A 166 3.20 -13.92 4.27
CA TYR A 166 2.59 -13.20 3.14
C TYR A 166 2.03 -11.85 3.56
N ALA A 167 1.49 -11.73 4.78
CA ALA A 167 1.02 -10.46 5.31
C ALA A 167 2.17 -9.44 5.38
N PHE A 168 3.31 -9.86 5.93
CA PHE A 168 4.48 -8.99 6.01
C PHE A 168 5.08 -8.68 4.64
N LEU A 169 5.14 -9.64 3.73
CA LEU A 169 5.61 -9.39 2.37
C LEU A 169 4.72 -8.40 1.62
N LEU A 170 3.41 -8.52 1.75
CA LEU A 170 2.45 -7.58 1.17
C LEU A 170 2.68 -6.17 1.72
N TYR A 171 2.85 -6.04 3.03
CA TYR A 171 3.18 -4.76 3.68
C TYR A 171 4.51 -4.18 3.18
N ASP A 172 5.58 -4.98 3.20
CA ASP A 172 6.91 -4.55 2.75
C ASP A 172 6.88 -4.09 1.27
N GLN A 173 6.10 -4.77 0.41
CA GLN A 173 5.89 -4.37 -0.98
C GLN A 173 5.19 -3.02 -1.09
N CYS A 174 4.15 -2.75 -0.28
CA CYS A 174 3.48 -1.45 -0.27
C CYS A 174 4.44 -0.33 0.16
N VAL A 175 5.20 -0.53 1.24
CA VAL A 175 6.20 0.44 1.71
C VAL A 175 7.20 0.77 0.60
N LEU A 176 7.70 -0.23 -0.11
CA LEU A 176 8.64 -0.02 -1.21
C LEU A 176 7.99 0.68 -2.42
N ALA A 177 6.75 0.31 -2.78
CA ALA A 177 6.02 0.90 -3.89
C ALA A 177 5.77 2.40 -3.68
N GLU A 178 5.56 2.81 -2.43
CA GLU A 178 5.33 4.21 -2.02
C GLU A 178 6.65 4.95 -1.71
N GLY A 179 7.79 4.33 -2.04
CA GLY A 179 9.11 4.96 -1.89
C GLY A 179 9.61 5.07 -0.45
N GLY A 180 8.96 4.36 0.47
CA GLY A 180 9.41 4.17 1.84
C GLY A 180 10.65 3.30 1.94
N GLN A 181 11.18 3.21 3.16
CA GLN A 181 12.35 2.40 3.49
C GLN A 181 11.95 1.33 4.48
N LEU A 182 12.33 0.08 4.20
CA LEU A 182 12.13 -1.03 5.13
C LEU A 182 13.06 -0.90 6.34
N ASP A 183 12.51 -1.14 7.53
CA ASP A 183 13.30 -1.15 8.77
C ASP A 183 14.30 -2.32 8.81
N ASP A 184 13.92 -3.50 8.28
CA ASP A 184 14.80 -4.66 8.13
C ASP A 184 14.74 -5.26 6.70
N PRO A 185 15.52 -4.71 5.76
CA PRO A 185 15.63 -5.25 4.40
C PRO A 185 16.12 -6.71 4.35
N GLY A 186 16.89 -7.14 5.35
CA GLY A 186 17.41 -8.50 5.43
C GLY A 186 16.31 -9.52 5.73
N THR A 187 15.35 -9.17 6.58
CA THR A 187 14.16 -10.00 6.83
C THR A 187 13.29 -10.10 5.59
N PHE A 188 13.05 -9.00 4.89
CA PHE A 188 12.34 -9.02 3.61
C PHE A 188 13.01 -9.94 2.59
N ALA A 189 14.33 -9.79 2.37
CA ALA A 189 15.08 -10.63 1.44
C ALA A 189 15.01 -12.13 1.80
N ARG A 190 15.06 -12.47 3.10
CA ARG A 190 14.88 -13.86 3.57
C ARG A 190 13.48 -14.39 3.28
N ARG A 191 12.42 -13.60 3.51
CA ARG A 191 11.03 -14.00 3.19
C ARG A 191 10.86 -14.26 1.70
N VAL A 192 11.39 -13.38 0.85
CA VAL A 192 11.40 -13.57 -0.61
C VAL A 192 12.14 -14.85 -0.99
N SER A 193 13.33 -15.07 -0.43
CA SER A 193 14.13 -16.28 -0.70
C SER A 193 13.38 -17.57 -0.32
N ARG A 194 12.67 -17.58 0.83
CA ARG A 194 11.82 -18.71 1.25
C ARG A 194 10.64 -18.95 0.31
N LEU A 195 10.04 -17.90 -0.25
CA LEU A 195 9.01 -18.07 -1.26
C LEU A 195 9.56 -18.66 -2.56
N MET A 196 10.73 -18.19 -3.00
CA MET A 196 11.40 -18.74 -4.18
C MET A 196 11.71 -20.23 -3.99
N ASP A 197 12.26 -20.59 -2.83
CA ASP A 197 12.58 -21.99 -2.49
C ASP A 197 11.33 -22.89 -2.51
N ARG A 198 10.23 -22.47 -1.87
CA ARG A 198 8.96 -23.20 -1.90
C ARG A 198 8.38 -23.34 -3.31
N SER A 199 8.45 -22.27 -4.10
CA SER A 199 7.94 -22.29 -5.48
C SER A 199 8.74 -23.24 -6.36
N LEU A 200 10.06 -23.30 -6.19
CA LEU A 200 10.93 -24.19 -6.95
C LEU A 200 10.82 -25.64 -6.49
N ALA A 201 10.70 -25.89 -5.17
CA ALA A 201 10.49 -27.23 -4.64
C ALA A 201 9.17 -27.86 -5.11
N GLY A 202 8.11 -27.05 -5.26
CA GLY A 202 6.84 -27.52 -5.82
C GLY A 202 6.90 -27.89 -7.31
N GLU A 203 7.90 -27.42 -8.07
CA GLU A 203 8.10 -27.82 -9.47
C GLU A 203 8.77 -29.19 -9.61
N ASP A 204 9.52 -29.64 -8.59
CA ASP A 204 10.17 -30.94 -8.59
C ASP A 204 9.16 -32.07 -8.29
N ASP A 205 8.16 -31.85 -7.45
CA ASP A 205 7.08 -32.81 -7.18
C ASP A 205 6.14 -33.02 -8.39
N LEU A 206 6.03 -32.03 -9.28
CA LEU A 206 5.24 -32.12 -10.52
C LEU A 206 5.98 -32.81 -11.69
N LYS A 207 7.26 -33.14 -11.53
CA LYS A 207 8.10 -33.76 -12.57
C LYS A 207 8.41 -35.24 -12.33
N THR A 208 7.85 -35.87 -11.31
CA THR A 208 7.97 -37.32 -11.11
C THR A 208 6.81 -38.04 -11.83
N PRO A 209 7.08 -38.79 -12.92
CA PRO A 209 6.06 -39.61 -13.57
C PRO A 209 5.61 -40.81 -12.74
#